data_AF-A0A1Y2IVY0-F1
#
_entry.id   AF-A0A1Y2IVY0-F1
#
_cell.length_a   1.000
_cell.length_b   1.000
_cell.length_c   1.000
_cell.angle_alpha   90.00
_cell.angle_beta   90.00
_cell.angle_gamma   90.00
#
_symmetry.space_group_name_H-M   'P 1'
#
loop_
_entity.id
_entity.type
_entity.pdbx_description
1 polymer ?
#
loop_
_entity_poly.entity_id
_entity_poly.type
_entity_poly.pdbx_seq_one_letter_code
_entity_poly.pdbx_strand_id
1 'polypeptide(L)'
;MLGQFMLFAATLALLHAAYSTYEHLSHLKALGRPEGSLPTDIVLEATAALFLAIVGATVRGSPLREVTWRSEMKRRAQEEDEDPRMSFAAFAQRAGIAPKPSQSSS
;
A
#
# COMPACT_ATOMS: atom_id res chain seq x y z
N MET A 1 8.03 -4.28 -2.37
CA MET A 1 7.90 -5.59 -3.04
C MET A 1 7.40 -6.67 -2.10
N LEU A 2 7.99 -6.84 -0.91
CA LEU A 2 7.56 -7.85 0.08
C LEU A 2 6.06 -7.81 0.41
N GLY A 3 5.51 -6.64 0.78
CA GLY A 3 4.07 -6.51 1.10
C GLY A 3 3.14 -6.91 -0.05
N GLN A 4 3.54 -6.64 -1.31
CA GLN A 4 2.78 -7.06 -2.48
C GLN A 4 2.77 -8.59 -2.63
N PHE A 5 3.92 -9.24 -2.42
CA PHE A 5 4.03 -10.69 -2.45
C PHE A 5 3.21 -11.35 -1.33
N MET A 6 3.26 -10.80 -0.11
CA MET A 6 2.47 -11.28 1.03
C MET A 6 0.97 -11.17 0.76
N LEU A 7 0.51 -10.05 0.18
CA LEU A 7 -0.89 -9.88 -0.20
C LEU A 7 -1.31 -10.84 -1.32
N PHE A 8 -0.45 -11.08 -2.30
CA PHE A 8 -0.72 -12.05 -3.37
C PHE A 8 -0.84 -13.47 -2.81
N ALA A 9 0.12 -13.91 -1.99
CA ALA A 9 0.08 -15.21 -1.33
C ALA A 9 -1.14 -15.36 -0.41
N ALA A 10 -1.46 -14.33 0.38
CA ALA A 10 -2.64 -14.33 1.24
C ALA A 10 -3.95 -14.43 0.43
N THR A 11 -4.02 -13.76 -0.73
CA THR A 11 -5.18 -13.85 -1.62
C THR A 11 -5.36 -15.26 -2.16
N LEU A 12 -4.27 -15.91 -2.60
CA LEU A 12 -4.33 -17.29 -3.07
C LEU A 12 -4.73 -18.26 -1.96
N ALA A 13 -4.16 -18.11 -0.76
CA ALA A 13 -4.50 -18.94 0.40
C ALA A 13 -5.97 -18.75 0.82
N LEU A 14 -6.47 -17.52 0.80
CA LEU A 14 -7.88 -17.24 1.11
C LEU A 14 -8.82 -17.87 0.07
N LEU A 15 -8.48 -17.77 -1.22
CA LEU A 15 -9.26 -18.42 -2.28
C LEU A 15 -9.22 -19.94 -2.16
N HIS A 16 -8.09 -20.51 -1.77
CA HIS A 16 -7.95 -21.94 -1.49
C HIS A 16 -8.86 -22.36 -0.33
N ALA A 17 -8.79 -21.69 0.81
CA ALA A 17 -9.64 -21.97 1.96
C ALA A 17 -11.15 -21.77 1.66
N ALA A 18 -11.49 -20.76 0.84
CA ALA A 18 -12.87 -20.53 0.39
C ALA A 18 -13.38 -21.67 -0.51
N TYR A 19 -12.54 -22.15 -1.44
CA TYR A 19 -12.89 -23.30 -2.28
C TYR A 19 -13.04 -24.58 -1.44
N SER A 20 -12.13 -24.83 -0.49
CA SER A 20 -12.23 -25.97 0.43
C SER A 20 -13.50 -25.92 1.29
N THR A 21 -13.89 -24.72 1.75
CA THR A 21 -15.15 -24.50 2.47
C THR A 21 -16.35 -24.84 1.57
N TYR A 22 -16.33 -24.36 0.33
CA TYR A 22 -17.39 -24.63 -0.64
C TYR A 22 -17.56 -26.14 -0.92
N GLU A 23 -16.45 -26.85 -1.18
CA GLU A 23 -16.45 -28.30 -1.41
C GLU A 23 -16.95 -29.07 -0.17
N HIS A 24 -16.50 -28.69 1.02
CA HIS A 24 -16.96 -29.35 2.25
C HIS A 24 -18.47 -29.19 2.46
N LEU A 25 -18.99 -27.97 2.30
CA LEU A 25 -20.42 -27.69 2.48
C LEU A 25 -21.28 -28.29 1.36
N SER A 26 -20.78 -28.31 0.13
CA SER A 26 -21.49 -28.94 -1.00
C SER A 26 -21.63 -30.46 -0.77
N HIS A 27 -20.57 -31.09 -0.26
CA HIS A 27 -20.59 -32.51 0.09
C HIS A 27 -21.55 -32.82 1.25
N LEU A 28 -21.53 -32.03 2.32
CA LEU A 28 -22.48 -32.15 3.44
C LEU A 28 -23.94 -32.01 2.97
N LYS A 29 -24.20 -31.06 2.08
CA LYS A 29 -25.51 -30.85 1.47
C LYS A 29 -25.94 -32.06 0.63
N ALA A 30 -25.04 -32.64 -0.16
CA ALA A 30 -25.33 -33.84 -0.96
C ALA A 30 -25.65 -35.07 -0.10
N LEU A 31 -25.05 -35.17 1.10
CA LEU A 31 -25.31 -36.24 2.06
C LEU A 31 -26.59 -36.05 2.88
N GLY A 32 -27.35 -34.96 2.66
CA GLY A 32 -28.54 -34.64 3.44
C GLY A 32 -28.25 -34.25 4.90
N ARG A 33 -27.00 -33.87 5.20
CA ARG A 33 -26.55 -33.46 6.54
C ARG A 33 -26.00 -32.04 6.47
N PRO A 34 -26.85 -31.01 6.27
CA PRO A 34 -26.39 -29.64 6.09
C PRO A 34 -25.77 -29.04 7.35
N GLU A 35 -26.01 -29.66 8.51
CA GLU A 35 -25.48 -29.24 9.80
C GLU A 35 -24.19 -30.01 10.10
N GLY A 36 -23.05 -29.35 9.88
CA GLY A 36 -21.73 -29.87 10.19
C GLY A 36 -20.78 -28.70 10.47
N SER A 37 -19.94 -28.85 11.49
CA SER A 37 -18.87 -27.88 11.77
C SER A 37 -17.81 -27.95 10.69
N LEU A 38 -17.24 -26.79 10.32
CA LEU A 38 -16.09 -26.78 9.42
C LEU A 38 -14.89 -27.50 10.05
N PRO A 39 -14.15 -28.28 9.26
CA PRO A 39 -12.86 -28.82 9.64
C PRO A 39 -11.91 -27.72 10.16
N THR A 40 -11.18 -28.02 11.23
CA THR A 40 -10.30 -27.05 11.91
C THR A 40 -9.14 -26.59 11.04
N ASP A 41 -8.69 -27.43 10.10
CA ASP A 41 -7.65 -27.08 9.12
C ASP A 41 -8.10 -25.93 8.20
N ILE A 42 -9.32 -25.98 7.66
CA ILE A 42 -9.88 -24.89 6.84
C ILE A 42 -9.97 -23.59 7.63
N VAL A 43 -10.39 -23.67 8.90
CA VAL A 43 -10.47 -22.51 9.79
C VAL A 43 -9.09 -21.91 10.05
N LEU A 44 -8.08 -22.75 10.30
CA LEU A 44 -6.71 -22.31 10.53
C LEU A 44 -6.10 -21.72 9.25
N GLU A 45 -6.35 -22.30 8.08
CA GLU A 45 -5.88 -21.79 6.80
C GLU A 45 -6.46 -20.40 6.49
N ALA A 46 -7.78 -20.23 6.65
CA ALA A 46 -8.43 -18.94 6.48
C ALA A 46 -7.92 -17.89 7.48
N THR A 47 -7.69 -18.29 8.73
CA THR A 47 -7.15 -17.39 9.77
C THR A 47 -5.71 -17.00 9.48
N ALA A 48 -4.88 -17.94 9.00
CA ALA A 48 -3.51 -17.67 8.59
C ALA A 48 -3.45 -16.75 7.37
N ALA A 49 -4.33 -16.96 6.37
CA ALA A 49 -4.46 -16.09 5.21
C ALA A 49 -4.86 -14.67 5.62
N LEU A 50 -5.81 -14.52 6.55
CA LEU A 50 -6.20 -13.23 7.12
C LEU A 50 -5.03 -12.53 7.81
N PHE A 51 -4.31 -13.24 8.68
CA PHE A 51 -3.16 -12.66 9.37
C PHE A 51 -2.07 -12.22 8.39
N LEU A 52 -1.76 -13.04 7.39
CA LEU A 52 -0.80 -12.72 6.35
C LEU A 52 -1.22 -11.50 5.52
N ALA A 53 -2.52 -11.37 5.22
CA ALA A 53 -3.06 -10.20 4.52
C ALA A 53 -2.91 -8.92 5.34
N ILE A 54 -3.21 -8.97 6.65
CA ILE A 54 -3.06 -7.83 7.55
C ILE A 54 -1.59 -7.37 7.59
N VAL A 55 -0.66 -8.30 7.82
CA VAL A 55 0.78 -7.97 7.85
C VAL A 55 1.27 -7.50 6.47
N GLY A 56 0.83 -8.13 5.39
CA GLY A 56 1.17 -7.71 4.03
C GLY A 56 0.69 -6.28 3.72
N ALA A 57 -0.53 -5.93 4.17
CA ALA A 57 -1.10 -4.60 4.00
C ALA A 57 -0.33 -3.55 4.80
N THR A 58 0.04 -3.83 6.05
CA THR A 58 0.82 -2.89 6.88
C THR A 58 2.22 -2.67 6.33
N VAL A 59 2.89 -3.72 5.84
CA VAL A 59 4.22 -3.63 5.19
C VAL A 59 4.16 -2.88 3.86
N ARG A 60 3.04 -2.95 3.13
CA ARG A 60 2.84 -2.21 1.88
C ARG A 60 2.51 -0.73 2.12
N GLY A 61 2.01 -0.38 3.30
CA GLY A 61 1.61 0.98 3.65
C GLY A 61 2.75 1.97 3.49
N SER A 62 2.42 3.16 2.98
CA SER A 62 3.36 4.29 2.97
C SER A 62 3.74 4.68 4.40
N PRO A 63 4.96 5.16 4.64
CA PRO A 63 5.35 5.67 5.95
C PRO A 63 4.39 6.80 6.36
N LEU A 64 4.11 6.87 7.67
CA LEU A 64 3.31 7.97 8.21
C LEU A 64 4.05 9.29 7.99
N ARG A 65 3.30 10.31 7.60
CA ARG A 65 3.83 11.66 7.44
C ARG A 65 3.85 12.36 8.79
N GLU A 66 4.96 13.04 9.08
CA GLU A 66 5.05 13.91 10.25
C GLU A 66 4.15 15.14 10.09
N VAL A 67 3.47 15.54 11.18
CA VAL A 67 2.51 16.66 11.19
C VAL A 67 3.16 17.98 11.65
N THR A 68 4.43 17.95 12.06
CA THR A 68 5.10 19.13 12.62
C THR A 68 5.45 20.14 11.54
N TRP A 69 5.14 21.42 11.79
CA TRP A 69 5.47 22.52 10.87
C TRP A 69 6.96 22.55 10.49
N ARG A 70 7.85 22.28 11.46
CA ARG A 70 9.30 22.24 11.23
C ARG A 70 9.71 21.18 10.21
N SER A 71 9.18 19.96 10.28
CA SER A 71 9.50 18.92 9.30
C SER A 71 8.84 19.18 7.96
N GLU A 72 7.66 19.79 7.95
CA GLU A 72 7.02 20.24 6.72
C GLU A 72 7.83 21.32 5.98
N MET A 73 8.37 22.32 6.71
CA MET A 73 9.22 23.36 6.11
C MET A 73 10.55 22.81 5.62
N LYS A 74 11.18 21.88 6.36
CA LYS A 74 12.40 21.21 5.92
C LYS A 74 12.18 20.42 4.62
N ARG A 75 11.05 19.70 4.54
CA ARG A 75 10.66 18.95 3.35
C ARG A 75 10.44 19.88 2.15
N ARG A 76 9.71 20.99 2.32
CA ARG A 76 9.52 21.98 1.24
C ARG A 76 10.84 22.59 0.77
N ALA A 77 11.75 22.93 1.68
CA ALA A 77 13.08 23.40 1.28
C ALA A 77 13.90 22.37 0.49
N GLN A 78 13.59 21.08 0.59
CA GLN A 78 14.23 20.01 -0.19
C GLN A 78 13.49 19.64 -1.48
N GLU A 79 12.16 19.79 -1.50
CA GLU A 79 11.30 19.49 -2.66
C GLU A 79 11.16 20.70 -3.61
N GLU A 80 11.14 21.92 -3.07
CA GLU A 80 11.14 23.19 -3.81
C GLU A 80 12.59 23.61 -4.12
N ASP A 81 13.18 22.96 -5.12
CA ASP A 81 14.42 23.44 -5.78
C ASP A 81 14.12 24.58 -6.79
N GLU A 82 12.85 24.95 -6.94
CA GLU A 82 12.40 26.09 -7.71
C GLU A 82 12.39 27.36 -6.86
N ASP A 83 13.08 28.39 -7.36
CA ASP A 83 13.12 29.72 -6.74
C ASP A 83 11.68 30.21 -6.48
N PRO A 84 11.26 30.48 -5.23
CA PRO A 84 9.91 30.93 -4.90
C PRO A 84 9.51 32.23 -5.62
N ARG A 85 10.46 32.90 -6.27
CA ARG A 85 10.26 34.07 -7.12
C ARG A 85 9.88 33.73 -8.56
N MET A 86 9.36 32.53 -8.84
CA MET A 86 8.81 32.18 -10.16
C MET A 86 7.74 33.17 -10.66
N SER A 87 7.05 33.90 -9.79
CA SER A 87 6.14 35.00 -10.19
C SER A 87 6.87 36.22 -10.77
N PHE A 88 8.13 36.45 -10.38
CA PHE A 88 8.97 37.57 -10.81
C PHE A 88 9.93 37.20 -11.96
N ALA A 89 9.94 35.95 -12.42
CA ALA A 89 10.77 35.54 -13.56
C ALA A 89 10.36 36.30 -14.83
N ALA A 90 11.33 36.96 -15.47
CA ALA A 90 11.13 37.68 -16.72
C ALA A 90 10.84 36.69 -17.88
N PHE A 91 10.16 37.16 -18.93
CA PHE A 91 9.80 36.31 -20.07
C PHE A 91 11.03 35.58 -20.68
N ALA A 92 12.17 36.26 -20.82
CA ALA A 92 13.40 35.67 -21.34
C ALA A 92 13.97 34.53 -20.46
N GLN A 93 13.76 34.57 -19.13
CA GLN A 93 14.16 33.50 -18.21
C GLN A 93 13.20 32.31 -18.31
N ARG A 94 11.89 32.56 -18.45
CA ARG A 94 10.87 31.50 -18.65
C ARG A 94 11.01 30.81 -20.01
N ALA A 95 11.40 31.57 -21.04
CA ALA A 95 11.63 31.06 -22.39
C ALA A 95 12.98 30.33 -22.54
N GLY A 96 13.79 30.22 -21.48
CA GLY A 96 15.09 29.54 -21.51
C GLY A 96 16.19 30.27 -22.30
N ILE A 97 15.99 31.55 -22.60
CA ILE A 97 16.89 32.39 -23.40
C ILE A 97 17.98 33.01 -22.51
N ALA A 98 17.63 33.37 -21.27
CA ALA A 98 18.56 33.92 -20.29
C ALA A 98 19.04 32.83 -19.31
N PRO A 99 20.31 32.85 -18.89
CA PRO A 99 20.83 31.91 -17.90
C PRO A 99 20.07 32.06 -16.57
N LYS A 100 19.75 30.92 -15.94
CA LYS A 100 19.17 30.91 -14.60
C LYS A 100 20.17 31.55 -13.62
N PRO A 101 19.73 32.44 -12.70
CA PRO A 101 20.62 33.00 -11.70
C PRO A 101 21.20 31.87 -10.84
N SER A 102 22.52 31.85 -10.64
CA SER A 102 23.18 30.84 -9.82
C SER A 102 22.71 30.99 -8.37
N GLN A 103 22.17 29.91 -7.80
CA GLN A 103 21.77 29.87 -6.39
C GLN A 103 23.01 30.22 -5.53
N SER A 104 23.05 31.40 -4.93
CA SER A 104 24.10 31.74 -3.96
C SER A 104 23.79 31.02 -2.66
N SER A 105 24.59 30.01 -2.34
CA SER A 105 24.64 29.36 -1.04
C SER A 105 24.85 30.38 0.07
N SER A 106 23.91 30.47 1.01
CA SER A 106 24.08 31.13 2.31
C SER A 106 23.40 30.31 3.39
#